data_AF-A0A3D6DQH9-F1
#
_entry.id   AF-A0A3D6DQH9-F1
#
_cell.length_a   1.000
_cell.length_b   1.000
_cell.length_c   1.000
_cell.angle_alpha   90.00
_cell.angle_beta   90.00
_cell.angle_gamma   90.00
#
_symmetry.space_group_name_H-M   'P 1'
#
loop_
_entity.id
_entity.type
_entity.pdbx_description
1 polymer ?
#
loop_
_entity_poly.entity_id
_entity_poly.type
_entity_poly.pdbx_seq_one_letter_code
_entity_poly.pdbx_strand_id
1 'polypeptide(L)'
;ADYYSHWLKMGNAADTPVPIFMVNWFRTNEKGGFAWPGFGDNARILKWIIDRCEGKVSARKTTLGWMPNYGDIDWTGVDFSKEEFAGVTSLDQQAWKSELDGVKEWFTKMGDKLPPKLAEIRNELEKGFQAA
;
A
#
# COMPACT_ATOMS: atom_id res chain seq x y z
N ALA A 1 4.46 -20.03 8.62
CA ALA A 1 4.88 -18.84 9.38
C ALA A 1 6.40 -18.67 9.40
N ASP A 2 7.19 -19.76 9.41
CA ASP A 2 8.67 -19.71 9.27
C ASP A 2 9.17 -18.93 8.04
N TYR A 3 8.40 -18.96 6.95
CA TYR A 3 8.65 -18.14 5.76
C TYR A 3 8.64 -16.62 6.06
N TYR A 4 7.70 -16.14 6.87
CA TYR A 4 7.66 -14.73 7.27
C TYR A 4 8.83 -14.38 8.18
N SER A 5 9.20 -15.28 9.10
CA SER A 5 10.41 -15.13 9.92
C SER A 5 11.66 -15.02 9.05
N HIS A 6 11.72 -15.77 7.94
CA HIS A 6 12.84 -15.68 7.01
C HIS A 6 12.90 -14.30 6.34
N TRP A 7 11.79 -13.76 5.84
CA TRP A 7 11.75 -12.41 5.28
C TRP A 7 12.23 -11.33 6.25
N LEU A 8 11.80 -11.40 7.51
CA LEU A 8 12.25 -10.47 8.56
C LEU A 8 13.77 -10.58 8.81
N LYS A 9 14.33 -11.79 8.78
CA LYS A 9 15.78 -12.00 8.90
C LYS A 9 16.54 -11.44 7.71
N MET A 10 16.03 -11.64 6.48
CA MET A 10 16.65 -11.12 5.26
C MET A 10 16.71 -9.59 5.27
N GLY A 11 15.65 -8.92 5.74
CA GLY A 11 15.64 -7.45 5.87
C GLY A 11 16.75 -6.92 6.78
N ASN A 12 17.05 -7.62 7.88
CA ASN A 12 18.13 -7.25 8.80
C ASN A 12 19.54 -7.57 8.27
N ALA A 13 19.64 -8.49 7.30
CA ALA A 13 20.91 -8.90 6.73
C ALA A 13 21.32 -8.09 5.49
N ALA A 14 20.42 -7.25 4.96
CA ALA A 14 20.68 -6.47 3.76
C ALA A 14 21.48 -5.19 4.08
N ASP A 15 22.61 -5.00 3.40
CA ASP A 15 23.43 -3.78 3.53
C ASP A 15 22.69 -2.53 3.01
N THR A 16 21.84 -2.71 2.00
CA THR A 16 21.01 -1.65 1.43
C THR A 16 19.55 -2.11 1.42
N PRO A 17 18.66 -1.44 2.17
CA PRO A 17 17.23 -1.74 2.15
C PRO A 17 16.64 -1.50 0.76
N VAL A 18 15.91 -2.48 0.23
CA VAL A 18 15.13 -2.33 -1.00
C VAL A 18 13.73 -1.84 -0.63
N PRO A 19 13.27 -0.68 -1.14
CA PRO A 19 11.90 -0.23 -0.91
C PRO A 19 10.87 -1.23 -1.44
N ILE A 20 9.86 -1.54 -0.63
CA ILE A 20 8.75 -2.44 -1.01
C ILE A 20 7.51 -1.59 -1.29
N PHE A 21 6.86 -1.85 -2.42
CA PHE A 21 5.65 -1.15 -2.85
C PHE A 21 4.47 -2.11 -2.92
N MET A 22 3.30 -1.63 -2.51
CA MET A 22 2.02 -2.31 -2.70
C MET A 22 1.21 -1.54 -3.74
N VAL A 23 0.72 -2.23 -4.75
CA VAL A 23 -0.06 -1.64 -5.84
C VAL A 23 -1.43 -2.32 -5.95
N ASN A 24 -2.45 -1.56 -6.31
CA ASN A 24 -3.78 -2.08 -6.59
C ASN A 24 -4.34 -1.45 -7.87
N TRP A 25 -4.30 -2.19 -8.97
CA TRP A 25 -4.84 -1.77 -10.28
C TRP A 25 -6.34 -2.01 -10.42
N PHE A 26 -6.94 -2.73 -9.48
CA PHE A 26 -8.26 -3.33 -9.62
C PHE A 26 -9.30 -2.70 -8.71
N ARG A 27 -8.99 -1.53 -8.14
CA ARG A 27 -9.96 -0.79 -7.33
C ARG A 27 -11.18 -0.44 -8.19
N THR A 28 -12.36 -0.67 -7.65
CA THR A 28 -13.62 -0.35 -8.31
C THR A 28 -14.13 1.02 -7.88
N ASN A 29 -14.88 1.67 -8.76
CA ASN A 29 -15.65 2.87 -8.46
C ASN A 29 -17.06 2.50 -7.95
N GLU A 30 -17.83 3.51 -7.54
CA GLU A 30 -19.20 3.34 -7.02
C GLU A 30 -20.17 2.69 -8.02
N LYS A 31 -19.85 2.76 -9.32
CA LYS A 31 -20.64 2.14 -10.41
C LYS A 31 -20.21 0.70 -10.70
N GLY A 32 -19.27 0.14 -9.93
CA GLY A 32 -18.74 -1.21 -10.10
C GLY A 32 -17.74 -1.37 -11.26
N GLY A 33 -17.36 -0.28 -11.93
CA GLY A 33 -16.31 -0.28 -12.96
C GLY A 33 -14.92 -0.13 -12.35
N PHE A 34 -13.87 -0.38 -13.13
CA PHE A 34 -12.50 -0.09 -12.71
C PHE A 34 -12.31 1.42 -12.53
N ALA A 35 -11.73 1.81 -11.39
CA ALA A 35 -11.41 3.20 -11.08
C ALA A 35 -10.03 3.63 -11.63
N TRP A 36 -9.22 2.68 -12.10
CA TRP A 36 -7.93 2.93 -12.73
C TRP A 36 -7.97 2.41 -14.19
N PRO A 37 -7.45 3.17 -15.18
CA PRO A 37 -7.47 2.76 -16.59
C PRO A 37 -6.69 1.46 -16.87
N GLY A 38 -5.63 1.18 -16.09
CA GLY A 38 -4.91 -0.10 -16.16
C GLY A 38 -4.02 -0.26 -17.41
N PHE A 39 -3.69 -1.52 -17.72
CA PHE A 39 -2.87 -1.89 -18.89
C PHE A 39 -1.57 -1.08 -19.02
N GLY A 40 -1.41 -0.33 -20.11
CA GLY A 40 -0.23 0.49 -20.37
C GLY A 40 -0.08 1.65 -19.39
N ASP A 41 -1.17 2.15 -18.81
CA ASP A 41 -1.13 3.27 -17.87
C ASP A 41 -0.51 2.88 -16.52
N ASN A 42 -0.40 1.58 -16.22
CA ASN A 42 0.36 1.10 -15.06
C ASN A 42 1.83 1.56 -15.11
N ALA A 43 2.38 1.81 -16.30
CA ALA A 43 3.74 2.33 -16.47
C ALA A 43 3.93 3.69 -15.77
N ARG A 44 2.87 4.49 -15.61
CA ARG A 44 2.91 5.79 -14.90
C ARG A 44 3.27 5.60 -13.42
N ILE A 45 2.71 4.56 -12.79
CA ILE A 45 3.02 4.25 -11.39
C ILE A 45 4.37 3.54 -11.27
N LEU A 46 4.75 2.70 -12.22
CA LEU A 46 6.11 2.12 -12.25
C LEU A 46 7.19 3.20 -12.38
N LYS A 47 6.94 4.23 -13.22
CA LYS A 47 7.79 5.41 -13.30
C LYS A 47 7.88 6.14 -11.96
N TRP A 48 6.75 6.37 -11.29
CA TRP A 48 6.75 6.98 -9.96
C TRP A 48 7.52 6.16 -8.92
N ILE A 49 7.42 4.82 -8.96
CA ILE A 49 8.21 3.92 -8.09
C ILE A 49 9.71 4.13 -8.30
N ILE A 50 10.17 4.19 -9.56
CA ILE A 50 11.57 4.46 -9.90
C ILE A 50 11.99 5.83 -9.39
N ASP A 51 11.22 6.88 -9.72
CA ASP A 51 11.52 8.24 -9.30
C ASP A 51 11.55 8.37 -7.77
N ARG A 52 10.71 7.60 -7.04
CA ARG A 52 10.68 7.57 -5.57
C ARG A 52 11.92 6.92 -4.98
N CYS A 53 12.40 5.84 -5.59
CA CYS A 53 13.67 5.19 -5.22
C CYS A 53 14.87 6.10 -5.48
N GLU A 54 14.83 6.92 -6.53
CA GLU A 54 15.88 7.89 -6.89
C GLU A 54 15.76 9.23 -6.15
N GLY A 55 14.74 9.40 -5.29
CA GLY A 55 14.52 10.64 -4.53
C GLY A 55 14.09 11.85 -5.38
N LYS A 56 13.56 11.62 -6.59
CA LYS A 56 13.16 12.66 -7.55
C LYS A 56 11.75 13.20 -7.34
N VAL A 57 10.89 12.42 -6.67
CA VAL A 57 9.50 12.78 -6.40
C VAL A 57 9.17 12.67 -4.92
N SER A 58 8.18 13.44 -4.51
CA SER A 58 7.69 13.44 -3.13
C SER A 58 6.63 12.34 -2.92
N ALA A 59 6.14 12.22 -1.69
CA ALA A 59 5.02 11.36 -1.33
C ALA A 59 4.31 11.93 -0.11
N ARG A 60 3.01 11.68 0.01
CA ARG A 60 2.26 11.99 1.23
C ARG A 60 2.25 10.79 2.17
N LYS A 61 2.44 11.04 3.47
CA LYS A 61 2.35 10.01 4.50
C LYS A 61 0.88 9.71 4.81
N THR A 62 0.53 8.43 4.85
CA THR A 62 -0.78 7.90 5.23
C THR A 62 -0.60 6.80 6.27
N THR A 63 -1.70 6.28 6.81
CA THR A 63 -1.67 5.16 7.76
C THR A 63 -0.99 3.91 7.18
N LEU A 64 -1.10 3.68 5.88
CA LEU A 64 -0.50 2.51 5.20
C LEU A 64 0.94 2.72 4.73
N GLY A 65 1.51 3.91 4.93
CA GLY A 65 2.85 4.26 4.44
C GLY A 65 2.82 5.47 3.52
N TRP A 66 3.61 5.46 2.46
CA TRP A 66 3.76 6.62 1.57
C TRP A 66 2.98 6.42 0.27
N MET A 67 2.19 7.41 -0.10
CA MET A 67 1.39 7.41 -1.33
C MET A 67 1.81 8.55 -2.28
N PRO A 68 1.66 8.38 -3.60
CA PRO A 68 1.91 9.44 -4.56
C PRO A 68 1.00 10.66 -4.33
N ASN A 69 1.49 11.85 -4.67
CA ASN A 69 0.62 12.99 -4.92
C ASN A 69 0.18 12.99 -6.38
N TYR A 70 -0.97 13.61 -6.67
CA TYR A 70 -1.46 13.72 -8.05
C TYR A 70 -0.42 14.35 -8.99
N GLY A 71 0.26 15.41 -8.53
CA GLY A 71 1.25 16.12 -9.34
C GLY A 71 2.57 15.38 -9.55
N ASP A 72 2.81 14.26 -8.84
CA ASP A 72 4.01 13.44 -9.01
C ASP A 72 3.83 12.37 -10.12
N ILE A 73 2.63 12.23 -10.68
CA ILE A 73 2.31 11.27 -11.73
C ILE A 73 2.22 12.00 -13.08
N ASP A 74 2.81 11.40 -14.11
CA ASP A 74 2.66 11.89 -15.49
C ASP A 74 1.26 11.53 -16.01
N TRP A 75 0.43 12.53 -16.25
CA TRP A 75 -0.92 12.40 -16.82
C TRP A 75 -0.97 12.73 -18.32
N THR A 76 0.18 12.96 -18.95
CA THR A 76 0.23 13.32 -20.38
C THR A 76 -0.46 12.24 -21.22
N GLY A 77 -1.38 12.67 -22.07
CA GLY A 77 -2.12 11.79 -22.99
C GLY A 77 -3.25 10.98 -22.35
N VAL A 78 -3.60 11.22 -21.09
CA VAL A 78 -4.74 10.58 -20.41
C VAL A 78 -5.57 11.61 -19.66
N ASP A 79 -6.89 11.54 -19.83
CA ASP A 79 -7.83 12.32 -19.02
C ASP A 79 -8.10 11.57 -17.71
N PHE A 80 -7.39 11.95 -16.65
CA PHE A 80 -7.58 11.39 -15.31
C PHE A 80 -7.55 12.53 -14.30
N SER A 81 -8.70 12.81 -13.72
CA SER A 81 -8.93 13.97 -12.86
C SER A 81 -8.29 13.82 -11.48
N LYS A 82 -8.15 14.95 -10.76
CA LYS A 82 -7.70 14.94 -9.37
C LYS A 82 -8.69 14.20 -8.47
N GLU A 83 -9.97 14.29 -8.80
CA GLU A 83 -11.09 13.66 -8.12
C GLU A 83 -11.03 12.14 -8.27
N GLU A 84 -10.79 11.62 -9.49
CA GLU A 84 -10.56 10.19 -9.73
C GLU A 84 -9.32 9.68 -8.99
N PHE A 85 -8.23 10.46 -9.00
CA PHE A 85 -7.02 10.14 -8.25
C PHE A 85 -7.26 10.09 -6.73
N ALA A 86 -7.99 11.07 -6.19
CA ALA A 86 -8.40 11.07 -4.80
C ALA A 86 -9.25 9.83 -4.48
N GLY A 87 -10.14 9.42 -5.38
CA GLY A 87 -10.92 8.19 -5.28
C GLY A 87 -10.04 6.94 -5.19
N VAL A 88 -9.07 6.75 -6.09
CA VAL A 88 -8.23 5.55 -6.09
C VAL A 88 -7.18 5.50 -4.98
N THR A 89 -6.85 6.66 -4.41
CA THR A 89 -5.86 6.78 -3.31
C THR A 89 -6.49 7.03 -1.94
N SER A 90 -7.82 7.03 -1.83
CA SER A 90 -8.51 7.22 -0.55
C SER A 90 -8.39 5.98 0.34
N LEU A 91 -8.44 6.18 1.65
CA LEU A 91 -8.43 5.12 2.64
C LEU A 91 -9.77 5.13 3.39
N ASP A 92 -10.62 4.15 3.14
CA ASP A 92 -11.86 3.98 3.89
C ASP A 92 -11.55 3.34 5.25
N GLN A 93 -11.74 4.11 6.32
CA GLN A 93 -11.41 3.70 7.68
C GLN A 93 -12.16 2.44 8.10
N GLN A 94 -13.42 2.29 7.72
CA GLN A 94 -14.26 1.17 8.14
C GLN A 94 -13.88 -0.11 7.38
N ALA A 95 -13.60 0.00 6.08
CA ALA A 95 -13.10 -1.10 5.27
C ALA A 95 -11.75 -1.59 5.79
N TRP A 96 -10.84 -0.67 6.16
CA TRP A 96 -9.54 -1.05 6.73
C TRP A 96 -9.64 -1.68 8.12
N LYS A 97 -10.57 -1.25 8.97
CA LYS A 97 -10.86 -1.93 10.25
C LYS A 97 -11.30 -3.38 10.00
N SER A 98 -12.24 -3.58 9.07
CA SER A 98 -12.70 -4.92 8.69
C SER A 98 -11.58 -5.79 8.11
N GLU A 99 -10.70 -5.22 7.28
CA GLU A 99 -9.54 -5.94 6.73
C GLU A 99 -8.56 -6.36 7.84
N LEU A 100 -8.27 -5.46 8.79
CA LEU A 100 -7.36 -5.74 9.91
C LEU A 100 -7.92 -6.77 10.89
N ASP A 101 -9.23 -6.91 10.99
CA ASP A 101 -9.89 -8.01 11.71
C ASP A 101 -9.70 -9.34 10.96
N GLY A 102 -9.88 -9.36 9.65
CA GLY A 102 -9.59 -10.54 8.82
C GLY A 102 -8.12 -10.97 8.89
N VAL A 103 -7.18 -10.02 8.88
CA VAL A 103 -5.75 -10.28 9.08
C VAL A 103 -5.48 -10.88 10.47
N LYS A 104 -6.16 -10.41 11.51
CA LYS A 104 -6.03 -10.95 12.88
C LYS A 104 -6.53 -12.39 12.96
N GLU A 105 -7.66 -12.71 12.33
CA GLU A 105 -8.16 -14.08 12.21
C GLU A 105 -7.17 -14.98 11.47
N TRP A 106 -6.60 -14.49 10.36
CA TRP A 106 -5.58 -15.21 9.61
C TRP A 106 -4.31 -15.47 10.44
N PHE A 107 -3.84 -14.47 11.19
CA PHE A 107 -2.69 -14.59 12.09
C PHE A 107 -2.94 -15.60 13.21
N THR A 108 -4.17 -15.69 13.71
CA THR A 108 -4.56 -16.67 14.75
C THR A 108 -4.35 -18.11 14.26
N LYS A 109 -4.60 -18.38 12.97
CA LYS A 109 -4.35 -19.70 12.36
C LYS A 109 -2.86 -20.09 12.33
N MET A 110 -1.94 -19.12 12.49
CA MET A 110 -0.50 -19.40 12.56
C MET A 110 -0.02 -19.77 13.97
N GLY A 111 -0.82 -19.51 15.00
CA GLY A 111 -0.53 -19.81 16.40
C GLY A 111 0.85 -19.30 16.84
N ASP A 112 1.55 -20.12 17.62
CA ASP A 112 2.87 -19.80 18.21
C ASP A 112 3.98 -19.53 17.18
N LYS A 113 3.74 -19.87 15.90
CA LYS A 113 4.74 -19.64 14.85
C LYS A 113 4.64 -18.23 14.24
N LEU A 114 3.62 -17.44 14.56
CA LEU A 114 3.49 -16.08 14.07
C LEU A 114 4.67 -15.22 14.57
N PRO A 115 5.45 -14.59 13.67
CA PRO A 115 6.49 -13.66 14.10
C PRO A 115 5.87 -12.48 14.85
N PRO A 116 6.33 -12.16 16.09
CA PRO A 116 5.75 -11.09 16.90
C PRO A 116 5.70 -9.74 16.18
N LYS A 117 6.70 -9.46 15.33
CA LYS A 117 6.77 -8.21 14.55
C LYS A 117 5.59 -8.02 13.60
N LEU A 118 5.00 -9.10 13.06
CA LEU A 118 3.81 -8.96 12.20
C LEU A 118 2.58 -8.52 13.00
N ALA A 119 2.38 -9.09 14.20
CA ALA A 119 1.29 -8.69 15.08
C ALA A 119 1.45 -7.24 15.55
N GLU A 120 2.68 -6.82 15.85
CA GLU A 120 3.02 -5.43 16.20
C GLU A 120 2.62 -4.47 15.08
N ILE A 121 3.06 -4.72 13.84
CA ILE A 121 2.73 -3.87 12.68
C ILE A 121 1.21 -3.81 12.45
N ARG A 122 0.50 -4.94 12.54
CA ARG A 122 -0.97 -4.97 12.42
C ARG A 122 -1.64 -4.09 13.48
N ASN A 123 -1.16 -4.13 14.72
CA ASN A 123 -1.70 -3.31 15.81
C ASN A 123 -1.37 -1.82 15.65
N GLU A 124 -0.20 -1.48 15.09
CA GLU A 124 0.14 -0.10 14.74
C GLU A 124 -0.80 0.45 13.67
N LEU A 125 -1.08 -0.34 12.62
CA LEU A 125 -2.04 0.02 11.58
C LEU A 125 -3.44 0.20 12.14
N GLU A 126 -3.90 -0.71 13.01
CA GLU A 126 -5.21 -0.59 13.68
C GLU A 126 -5.33 0.71 14.47
N LYS A 127 -4.32 1.06 15.28
CA LYS A 127 -4.29 2.33 16.01
C LYS A 127 -4.30 3.53 15.07
N GLY A 128 -3.53 3.48 13.98
CA GLY A 128 -3.50 4.54 12.98
C GLY A 128 -4.86 4.78 12.33
N PHE A 129 -5.63 3.71 12.06
CA PHE A 129 -7.00 3.81 11.58
C PHE A 129 -8.03 4.10 12.67
N GLN A 130 -7.69 4.11 13.95
CA GLN A 130 -8.57 4.59 15.02
C GLN A 130 -8.39 6.10 15.29
N ALA A 131 -7.19 6.63 15.03
CA ALA A 131 -6.85 8.03 15.27
C ALA A 131 -7.10 8.97 14.08
N ALA A 132 -7.26 8.42 12.88
CA ALA A 132 -7.67 9.13 11.66
C ALA A 132 -9.20 9.27 11.58
#